data_AF-A0A821Q7M7-F1
#
_entry.id   AF-A0A821Q7M7-F1
#
_cell.length_a   1.000
_cell.length_b   1.000
_cell.length_c   1.000
_cell.angle_alpha   90.00
_cell.angle_beta   90.00
_cell.angle_gamma   90.00
#
_symmetry.space_group_name_H-M   'P 1'
#
loop_
_entity.id
_entity.type
_entity.pdbx_description
1 polymer ?
#
loop_
_entity_poly.entity_id
_entity_poly.type
_entity_poly.pdbx_seq_one_letter_code
_entity_poly.pdbx_strand_id
1 'polypeptide(L)'
;MIPSINRHSRSIINDFICFLQEDKWIVVTTIFYPTKAIIEQQNILNFRILHYLRYGSYARKNLGYLIVIKYGAKIIFESDDDNLLETNDIYLLPKIVQQKHLDIFNLIEINPPIALEPFTFSPYNTQNTITYYEAFWGLYLPITTRFRVCDIWRNFWIQRFLWDIGGRLIFGKSSAKQVRNSHSFIKDMDDEYQLYHQSGSFVSFLVSWSSSYNLISKGIAQLAKDIAQAGFWQSNKVDIMDAWLTDLHSVGYSFPSIVQTPSSSPASIVQKRAAICVTGLAECIQEAWAPT
;
A
#
# COMPACT_ATOMS: atom_id res chain seq x y z
N MET A 1 -42.26 38.15 -35.07
CA MET A 1 -41.68 38.19 -33.70
C MET A 1 -41.42 36.76 -33.27
N ILE A 2 -40.15 36.37 -33.27
CA ILE A 2 -39.66 35.08 -32.78
C ILE A 2 -39.25 35.31 -31.32
N PRO A 3 -39.81 34.62 -30.32
CA PRO A 3 -39.35 34.76 -28.94
C PRO A 3 -38.04 33.98 -28.74
N SER A 4 -37.14 34.62 -28.01
CA SER A 4 -35.76 34.25 -27.73
C SER A 4 -35.57 32.84 -27.15
N ILE A 5 -34.64 32.09 -27.75
CA ILE A 5 -34.07 30.86 -27.21
C ILE A 5 -33.30 31.20 -25.94
N ASN A 6 -33.88 30.87 -24.78
CA ASN A 6 -33.18 30.89 -23.52
C ASN A 6 -32.32 29.62 -23.42
N ARG A 7 -31.02 29.78 -23.71
CA ARG A 7 -29.97 28.82 -23.35
C ARG A 7 -29.96 28.74 -21.83
N HIS A 8 -30.45 27.66 -21.23
CA HIS A 8 -30.00 27.08 -19.94
C HIS A 8 -30.99 26.00 -19.48
N SER A 9 -30.89 24.81 -20.07
CA SER A 9 -31.45 23.57 -19.50
C SER A 9 -30.77 22.33 -20.09
N ARG A 10 -29.46 22.22 -19.85
CA ARG A 10 -28.70 20.95 -19.94
C ARG A 10 -27.58 20.97 -18.90
N SER A 11 -27.91 20.61 -17.66
CA SER A 11 -27.00 20.09 -16.63
C SER A 11 -27.92 19.50 -15.54
N ILE A 12 -27.74 18.32 -14.96
CA ILE A 12 -26.52 17.70 -14.45
C ILE A 12 -26.66 16.17 -14.61
N ILE A 13 -26.00 15.59 -15.61
CA ILE A 13 -25.43 14.24 -15.52
C ILE A 13 -23.93 14.53 -15.48
N ASN A 14 -23.37 14.68 -14.29
CA ASN A 14 -21.92 14.83 -14.14
C ASN A 14 -21.34 13.43 -14.13
N ASP A 15 -20.93 13.03 -15.32
CA ASP A 15 -20.13 11.86 -15.65
C ASP A 15 -18.91 11.74 -14.73
N PHE A 16 -18.50 10.51 -14.40
CA PHE A 16 -17.19 10.24 -13.82
C PHE A 16 -16.13 10.53 -14.89
N ILE A 17 -15.59 11.75 -14.93
CA ILE A 17 -14.58 12.10 -15.93
C ILE A 17 -13.18 12.06 -15.33
N CYS A 18 -12.46 10.98 -15.63
CA CYS A 18 -11.02 10.86 -15.45
C CYS A 18 -10.34 11.46 -16.70
N PHE A 19 -9.89 12.71 -16.61
CA PHE A 19 -9.08 13.32 -17.68
C PHE A 19 -7.61 12.91 -17.47
N LEU A 20 -7.13 11.99 -18.32
CA LEU A 20 -5.77 11.46 -18.34
C LEU A 20 -4.98 12.07 -19.51
N GLN A 21 -3.81 12.68 -19.23
CA GLN A 21 -2.66 12.91 -20.13
C GLN A 21 -1.54 13.63 -19.33
N GLU A 22 -0.25 13.35 -19.41
CA GLU A 22 0.55 12.16 -19.77
C GLU A 22 1.34 11.77 -18.49
N ASP A 23 1.68 10.49 -18.30
CA ASP A 23 2.35 9.89 -17.12
C ASP A 23 1.50 9.52 -15.88
N LYS A 24 0.24 9.14 -16.12
CA LYS A 24 -0.64 8.18 -15.38
C LYS A 24 -0.47 8.08 -13.85
N TRP A 25 -0.85 9.15 -13.16
CA TRP A 25 -1.06 9.23 -11.72
C TRP A 25 -2.52 9.05 -11.33
N ILE A 26 -2.80 8.29 -10.26
CA ILE A 26 -4.15 8.25 -9.70
C ILE A 26 -4.11 8.38 -8.17
N VAL A 27 -4.93 9.30 -7.65
CA VAL A 27 -5.18 9.44 -6.21
C VAL A 27 -6.36 8.55 -5.85
N VAL A 28 -6.13 7.62 -4.92
CA VAL A 28 -7.21 6.80 -4.35
C VAL A 28 -7.45 7.27 -2.92
N THR A 29 -8.62 7.87 -2.70
CA THR A 29 -9.09 8.31 -1.39
C THR A 29 -10.07 7.30 -0.79
N THR A 30 -10.62 7.60 0.39
CA THR A 30 -11.55 6.69 1.07
C THR A 30 -12.86 6.51 0.30
N ILE A 31 -13.15 5.27 -0.08
CA ILE A 31 -14.39 4.88 -0.77
C ILE A 31 -15.34 4.24 0.25
N PHE A 32 -15.84 5.02 1.21
CA PHE A 32 -16.85 4.48 2.15
C PHE A 32 -18.15 4.12 1.40
N TYR A 33 -18.62 5.03 0.53
CA TYR A 33 -19.79 4.84 -0.31
C TYR A 33 -19.39 5.03 -1.78
N PRO A 34 -19.39 3.97 -2.61
CA PRO A 34 -19.08 4.08 -4.02
C PRO A 34 -20.11 4.99 -4.67
N THR A 35 -19.65 5.89 -5.54
CA THR A 35 -20.53 6.64 -6.42
C THR A 35 -21.34 5.67 -7.29
N LYS A 36 -22.46 6.13 -7.84
CA LYS A 36 -23.25 5.31 -8.78
C LYS A 36 -22.39 4.75 -9.92
N ALA A 37 -21.43 5.54 -10.41
CA ALA A 37 -20.45 5.12 -11.41
C ALA A 37 -19.57 3.95 -10.92
N ILE A 38 -19.08 3.97 -9.68
CA ILE A 38 -18.32 2.84 -9.12
C ILE A 38 -19.22 1.61 -8.96
N ILE A 39 -20.48 1.77 -8.55
CA ILE A 39 -21.44 0.65 -8.45
C ILE A 39 -21.70 0.03 -9.83
N GLU A 40 -21.93 0.85 -10.85
CA GLU A 40 -22.13 0.38 -12.23
C GLU A 40 -20.87 -0.33 -12.76
N GLN A 41 -19.68 0.21 -12.48
CA GLN A 41 -18.41 -0.44 -12.79
C GLN A 41 -18.25 -1.77 -12.05
N GLN A 42 -18.61 -1.89 -10.77
CA GLN A 42 -18.55 -3.17 -10.04
C GLN A 42 -19.38 -4.26 -10.70
N ASN A 43 -20.55 -3.93 -11.25
CA ASN A 43 -21.41 -4.90 -11.92
C ASN A 43 -20.81 -5.37 -13.26
N ILE A 44 -19.94 -4.55 -13.87
CA ILE A 44 -19.21 -4.88 -15.09
C ILE A 44 -17.90 -5.62 -14.76
N LEU A 45 -17.25 -5.26 -13.66
CA LEU A 45 -15.96 -5.74 -13.21
C LEU A 45 -16.17 -6.93 -12.28
N ASN A 46 -16.25 -8.12 -12.87
CA ASN A 46 -16.43 -9.40 -12.17
C ASN A 46 -15.20 -9.83 -11.35
N PHE A 47 -14.73 -8.95 -10.45
CA PHE A 47 -13.57 -9.15 -9.59
C PHE A 47 -13.94 -10.09 -8.44
N ARG A 48 -13.09 -11.08 -8.17
CA ARG A 48 -13.28 -12.08 -7.11
C ARG A 48 -13.28 -11.44 -5.72
N ILE A 49 -12.49 -10.39 -5.52
CA ILE A 49 -12.38 -9.71 -4.22
C ILE A 49 -13.72 -9.08 -3.79
N LEU A 50 -14.64 -8.80 -4.71
CA LEU A 50 -15.97 -8.26 -4.41
C LEU A 50 -16.80 -9.19 -3.52
N HIS A 51 -16.58 -10.51 -3.57
CA HIS A 51 -17.26 -11.46 -2.69
C HIS A 51 -16.96 -11.25 -1.20
N TYR A 52 -15.85 -10.57 -0.89
CA TYR A 52 -15.39 -10.32 0.47
C TYR A 52 -15.60 -8.86 0.92
N LEU A 53 -15.75 -7.92 -0.03
CA LEU A 53 -15.83 -6.49 0.23
C LEU A 53 -17.24 -6.05 0.64
N ARG A 54 -17.42 -5.73 1.92
CA ARG A 54 -18.67 -5.16 2.44
C ARG A 54 -18.82 -3.68 2.07
N TYR A 55 -20.07 -3.24 1.89
CA TYR A 55 -20.40 -1.82 1.78
C TYR A 55 -20.02 -1.07 3.07
N GLY A 56 -19.61 0.20 2.96
CA GLY A 56 -19.17 1.00 4.11
C GLY A 56 -17.81 0.62 4.69
N SER A 57 -17.04 -0.26 4.03
CA SER A 57 -15.73 -0.71 4.51
C SER A 57 -14.59 0.12 3.91
N TYR A 58 -13.60 0.45 4.75
CA TYR A 58 -12.34 1.06 4.31
C TYR A 58 -11.61 0.21 3.24
N ALA A 59 -11.74 -1.11 3.32
CA ALA A 59 -11.07 -2.03 2.40
C ALA A 59 -11.59 -1.93 0.95
N ARG A 60 -12.65 -1.16 0.69
CA ARG A 60 -13.14 -0.90 -0.68
C ARG A 60 -12.19 -0.08 -1.53
N LYS A 61 -11.18 0.56 -0.93
CA LYS A 61 -10.04 1.11 -1.67
C LYS A 61 -9.38 0.06 -2.58
N ASN A 62 -9.42 -1.24 -2.22
CA ASN A 62 -8.98 -2.34 -3.10
C ASN A 62 -9.62 -2.30 -4.49
N LEU A 63 -10.92 -2.01 -4.57
CA LEU A 63 -11.60 -1.87 -5.84
C LEU A 63 -11.09 -0.65 -6.63
N GLY A 64 -10.87 0.46 -5.92
CA GLY A 64 -10.23 1.65 -6.47
C GLY A 64 -8.91 1.30 -7.14
N TYR A 65 -8.01 0.59 -6.42
CA TYR A 65 -6.73 0.15 -6.97
C TYR A 65 -6.89 -0.69 -8.24
N LEU A 66 -7.75 -1.72 -8.24
CA LEU A 66 -7.95 -2.57 -9.42
C LEU A 66 -8.45 -1.79 -10.64
N ILE A 67 -9.39 -0.86 -10.45
CA ILE A 67 -9.91 0.00 -11.51
C ILE A 67 -8.78 0.85 -12.11
N VAL A 68 -8.01 1.52 -11.26
CA VAL A 68 -6.97 2.46 -11.73
C VAL A 68 -5.81 1.72 -12.39
N ILE A 69 -5.49 0.51 -11.90
CA ILE A 69 -4.52 -0.40 -12.53
C ILE A 69 -5.01 -0.84 -13.91
N LYS A 70 -6.29 -1.22 -14.05
CA LYS A 70 -6.90 -1.58 -15.33
C LYS A 70 -6.79 -0.47 -16.38
N TYR A 71 -6.93 0.79 -15.96
CA TYR A 71 -6.77 1.96 -16.82
C TYR A 71 -5.30 2.41 -16.99
N GLY A 72 -4.36 1.62 -16.47
CA GLY A 72 -2.93 1.73 -16.75
C GLY A 72 -2.17 2.67 -15.83
N ALA A 73 -2.66 2.94 -14.61
CA ALA A 73 -1.92 3.68 -13.58
C ALA A 73 -0.47 3.19 -13.50
N LYS A 74 0.47 4.11 -13.33
CA LYS A 74 1.88 3.79 -13.05
C LYS A 74 2.30 4.20 -11.66
N ILE A 75 1.57 5.13 -11.06
CA ILE A 75 1.79 5.61 -9.70
C ILE A 75 0.44 5.79 -9.04
N ILE A 76 0.31 5.28 -7.82
CA ILE A 76 -0.88 5.44 -6.99
C ILE A 76 -0.47 6.19 -5.74
N PHE A 77 -1.14 7.31 -5.50
CA PHE A 77 -1.09 8.00 -4.23
C PHE A 77 -2.31 7.63 -3.41
N GLU A 78 -2.09 7.07 -2.23
CA GLU A 78 -3.14 6.78 -1.27
C GLU A 78 -3.24 7.91 -0.25
N SER A 79 -4.45 8.45 -0.10
CA SER A 79 -4.76 9.47 0.90
C SER A 79 -6.03 9.14 1.66
N ASP A 80 -6.15 9.67 2.87
CA ASP A 80 -7.39 9.64 3.65
C ASP A 80 -8.14 10.98 3.54
N ASP A 81 -9.41 10.99 3.91
CA ASP A 81 -10.31 12.15 3.83
C ASP A 81 -9.96 13.26 4.83
N ASP A 82 -9.16 12.97 5.85
CA ASP A 82 -8.69 13.91 6.86
C ASP A 82 -7.29 14.48 6.59
N ASN A 83 -6.70 14.16 5.43
CA ASN A 83 -5.40 14.68 5.01
C ASN A 83 -5.55 15.84 4.02
N LEU A 84 -5.04 17.01 4.41
CA LEU A 84 -4.91 18.17 3.54
C LEU A 84 -3.50 18.18 2.93
N LEU A 85 -3.41 18.13 1.60
CA LEU A 85 -2.12 18.27 0.91
C LEU A 85 -1.57 19.68 1.12
N GLU A 86 -0.40 19.79 1.71
CA GLU A 86 0.25 21.09 1.98
C GLU A 86 1.14 21.53 0.82
N THR A 87 1.68 20.57 0.05
CA THR A 87 2.62 20.87 -1.02
C THR A 87 2.29 20.08 -2.29
N ASN A 88 2.68 20.64 -3.43
CA ASN A 88 2.67 19.95 -4.72
C ASN A 88 3.89 19.05 -4.92
N ASP A 89 4.71 18.82 -3.87
CA ASP A 89 5.94 18.03 -3.95
C ASP A 89 5.65 16.58 -4.37
N ILE A 90 4.44 16.11 -4.10
CA ILE A 90 3.94 14.84 -4.58
C ILE A 90 4.09 14.68 -6.10
N TYR A 91 3.83 15.74 -6.89
CA TYR A 91 3.98 15.72 -8.35
C TYR A 91 5.44 15.65 -8.81
N LEU A 92 6.40 15.95 -7.93
CA LEU A 92 7.84 15.98 -8.22
C LEU A 92 8.53 14.65 -7.90
N LEU A 93 7.99 13.86 -6.98
CA LEU A 93 8.64 12.64 -6.48
C LEU A 93 9.02 11.59 -7.56
N PRO A 94 8.26 11.34 -8.64
CA PRO A 94 8.70 10.41 -9.68
C PRO A 94 9.70 11.01 -10.64
N LYS A 95 9.72 12.34 -10.78
CA LYS A 95 10.75 13.02 -11.58
C LYS A 95 12.13 12.85 -10.93
N ILE A 96 12.17 12.78 -9.59
CA ILE A 96 13.38 12.50 -8.81
C ILE A 96 13.88 11.06 -9.07
N VAL A 97 12.98 10.10 -9.22
CA VAL A 97 13.35 8.69 -9.47
C VAL A 97 13.84 8.46 -10.91
N GLN A 98 13.43 9.31 -11.87
CA GLN A 98 13.69 9.10 -13.30
C GLN A 98 14.92 9.78 -13.90
N GLN A 99 15.66 10.68 -13.22
CA GLN A 99 16.74 11.40 -13.91
C GLN A 99 18.12 11.36 -13.24
N LYS A 100 19.09 10.85 -14.03
CA LYS A 100 20.55 10.97 -13.87
C LYS A 100 21.09 12.40 -14.07
N HIS A 101 20.26 13.41 -14.35
CA HIS A 101 20.72 14.78 -14.66
C HIS A 101 19.63 15.83 -14.40
N LEU A 102 19.27 16.03 -13.13
CA LEU A 102 18.68 17.30 -12.70
C LEU A 102 19.57 17.86 -11.59
N ASP A 103 19.85 19.16 -11.65
CA ASP A 103 20.50 19.93 -10.59
C ASP A 103 19.55 20.06 -9.39
N ILE A 104 19.33 18.93 -8.70
CA ILE A 104 18.36 18.76 -7.60
C ILE A 104 18.93 19.31 -6.27
N PHE A 105 20.21 19.70 -6.24
CA PHE A 105 20.90 20.10 -5.02
C PHE A 105 20.20 21.23 -4.24
N ASN A 106 19.51 22.16 -4.92
CA ASN A 106 18.82 23.26 -4.24
C ASN A 106 17.41 22.92 -3.69
N LEU A 107 16.83 21.76 -4.02
CA LEU A 107 15.50 21.33 -3.53
C LEU A 107 15.57 20.35 -2.34
N ILE A 108 16.72 19.69 -2.13
CA ILE A 108 16.91 18.63 -1.12
C ILE A 108 17.51 19.16 0.20
N GLU A 109 17.84 20.44 0.28
CA GLU A 109 18.82 20.96 1.23
C GLU A 109 18.40 21.06 2.71
N ILE A 110 17.20 20.62 3.12
CA ILE A 110 16.81 20.70 4.53
C ILE A 110 16.51 19.34 5.16
N ASN A 111 16.11 18.30 4.40
CA ASN A 111 15.97 16.92 4.88
C ASN A 111 15.91 15.95 3.67
N PRO A 112 17.00 15.26 3.30
CA PRO A 112 16.96 14.31 2.20
C PRO A 112 16.04 13.12 2.52
N PRO A 113 15.35 12.55 1.51
CA PRO A 113 14.53 11.35 1.72
C PRO A 113 15.40 10.20 2.22
N ILE A 114 14.90 9.45 3.21
CA ILE A 114 15.62 8.33 3.83
C ILE A 114 15.08 7.02 3.27
N ALA A 115 15.91 6.26 2.57
CA ALA A 115 15.60 4.91 2.16
C ALA A 115 16.01 3.90 3.25
N LEU A 116 15.13 2.96 3.59
CA LEU A 116 15.47 1.87 4.51
C LEU A 116 16.27 0.79 3.81
N GLU A 117 17.31 0.29 4.47
CA GLU A 117 18.09 -0.86 3.99
C GLU A 117 17.26 -2.16 4.00
N PRO A 118 17.57 -3.13 3.12
CA PRO A 118 16.98 -4.47 3.18
C PRO A 118 17.11 -5.08 4.57
N PHE A 119 16.16 -5.94 4.94
CA PHE A 119 16.07 -6.56 6.27
C PHE A 119 15.76 -5.61 7.44
N THR A 120 15.41 -4.35 7.14
CA THR A 120 14.90 -3.38 8.13
C THR A 120 13.40 -3.18 7.92
N PHE A 121 12.61 -3.30 9.00
CA PHE A 121 11.17 -3.07 8.95
C PHE A 121 10.80 -1.75 9.62
N SER A 122 9.93 -0.98 8.98
CA SER A 122 9.24 0.12 9.63
C SER A 122 7.74 0.04 9.35
N PRO A 123 6.88 0.08 10.38
CA PRO A 123 5.47 0.24 10.15
C PRO A 123 5.20 1.63 9.55
N TYR A 124 4.39 1.66 8.50
CA TYR A 124 3.78 2.85 7.94
C TYR A 124 2.28 2.63 7.73
N ASN A 125 1.48 3.66 7.98
CA ASN A 125 0.09 3.70 7.53
C ASN A 125 0.03 4.19 6.09
N THR A 126 -1.11 4.01 5.41
CA THR A 126 -1.21 4.36 3.99
C THR A 126 -1.95 5.65 3.70
N GLN A 127 -2.11 6.50 4.71
CA GLN A 127 -2.86 7.75 4.63
C GLN A 127 -2.12 8.83 3.82
N ASN A 128 -0.81 8.69 3.60
CA ASN A 128 0.00 9.59 2.79
C ASN A 128 1.14 8.81 2.13
N THR A 129 0.79 7.86 1.26
CA THR A 129 1.76 6.90 0.70
C THR A 129 1.68 6.85 -0.82
N ILE A 130 2.85 6.89 -1.46
CA ILE A 130 2.99 6.70 -2.89
C ILE A 130 3.49 5.29 -3.16
N THR A 131 2.80 4.57 -4.04
CA THR A 131 3.22 3.25 -4.52
C THR A 131 3.50 3.33 -6.02
N TYR A 132 4.63 2.77 -6.44
CA TYR A 132 4.99 2.63 -7.85
C TYR A 132 4.45 1.33 -8.44
N TYR A 133 4.28 1.30 -9.76
CA TYR A 133 3.71 0.18 -10.51
C TYR A 133 4.30 -1.18 -10.10
N GLU A 134 5.62 -1.27 -9.92
CA GLU A 134 6.34 -2.48 -9.56
C GLU A 134 5.88 -3.06 -8.21
N ALA A 135 5.29 -2.24 -7.33
CA ALA A 135 4.83 -2.63 -6.00
C ALA A 135 3.30 -2.65 -5.86
N PHE A 136 2.53 -2.50 -6.94
CA PHE A 136 1.05 -2.51 -6.86
C PHE A 136 0.45 -3.80 -6.30
N TRP A 137 1.17 -4.92 -6.38
CA TRP A 137 0.76 -6.15 -5.68
C TRP A 137 0.62 -5.95 -4.16
N GLY A 138 1.35 -5.01 -3.58
CA GLY A 138 1.29 -4.63 -2.17
C GLY A 138 0.13 -3.69 -1.81
N LEU A 139 -0.63 -3.18 -2.78
CA LEU A 139 -1.76 -2.28 -2.48
C LEU A 139 -2.95 -2.98 -1.80
N TYR A 140 -2.91 -4.30 -1.66
CA TYR A 140 -3.93 -5.05 -0.92
C TYR A 140 -4.15 -4.48 0.49
N LEU A 141 -5.36 -3.99 0.76
CA LEU A 141 -5.85 -3.63 2.08
C LEU A 141 -6.59 -4.81 2.71
N PRO A 142 -6.13 -5.33 3.86
CA PRO A 142 -6.80 -6.44 4.53
C PRO A 142 -8.26 -6.14 4.89
N ILE A 143 -9.17 -7.02 4.49
CA ILE A 143 -10.63 -6.81 4.61
C ILE A 143 -11.17 -7.19 6.00
N THR A 144 -10.61 -8.23 6.61
CA THR A 144 -11.07 -8.82 7.89
C THR A 144 -10.16 -8.46 9.07
N THR A 145 -9.23 -7.52 8.89
CA THR A 145 -8.36 -7.01 9.94
C THR A 145 -8.99 -5.77 10.59
N ARG A 146 -8.66 -5.51 11.86
CA ARG A 146 -9.11 -4.30 12.56
C ARG A 146 -8.63 -3.04 11.84
N PHE A 147 -9.49 -2.03 11.81
CA PHE A 147 -9.29 -0.81 11.01
C PHE A 147 -7.96 -0.11 11.34
N ARG A 148 -7.65 0.06 12.65
CA ARG A 148 -6.45 0.77 13.11
C ARG A 148 -5.11 0.13 12.74
N VAL A 149 -5.12 -1.13 12.34
CA VAL A 149 -3.88 -1.87 12.08
C VAL A 149 -3.85 -2.54 10.71
N CYS A 150 -4.93 -2.44 9.92
CA CYS A 150 -5.03 -3.20 8.67
C CYS A 150 -3.96 -2.79 7.64
N ASP A 151 -3.73 -1.50 7.50
CA ASP A 151 -2.73 -0.91 6.61
C ASP A 151 -1.31 -0.99 7.17
N ILE A 152 -1.16 -1.10 8.49
CA ILE A 152 0.11 -1.37 9.15
C ILE A 152 0.52 -2.85 8.98
N TRP A 153 -0.35 -3.81 9.27
CA TRP A 153 0.01 -5.23 9.17
C TRP A 153 0.39 -5.67 7.76
N ARG A 154 -0.24 -5.08 6.73
CA ARG A 154 0.12 -5.40 5.34
C ARG A 154 1.55 -4.97 5.00
N ASN A 155 2.04 -3.88 5.57
CA ASN A 155 3.31 -3.31 5.14
C ASN A 155 4.51 -4.22 5.47
N PHE A 156 4.40 -5.08 6.48
CA PHE A 156 5.49 -5.97 6.87
C PHE A 156 5.72 -7.01 5.78
N TRP A 157 4.69 -7.73 5.33
CA TRP A 157 4.88 -8.71 4.26
C TRP A 157 5.22 -8.05 2.91
N ILE A 158 4.77 -6.81 2.69
CA ILE A 158 5.17 -6.01 1.52
C ILE A 158 6.66 -5.70 1.55
N GLN A 159 7.18 -5.18 2.67
CA GLN A 159 8.61 -4.89 2.83
C GLN A 159 9.47 -6.12 2.57
N ARG A 160 9.02 -7.29 3.01
CA ARG A 160 9.73 -8.55 2.75
C ARG A 160 9.93 -8.80 1.24
N PHE A 161 8.90 -8.62 0.41
CA PHE A 161 9.00 -8.80 -1.05
C PHE A 161 9.57 -7.59 -1.78
N LEU A 162 9.50 -6.37 -1.22
CA LEU A 162 10.15 -5.20 -1.81
C LEU A 162 11.64 -5.44 -2.01
N TRP A 163 12.30 -6.11 -1.07
CA TRP A 163 13.72 -6.43 -1.19
C TRP A 163 14.02 -7.39 -2.34
N ASP A 164 13.13 -8.35 -2.59
CA ASP A 164 13.27 -9.34 -3.66
C ASP A 164 13.17 -8.71 -5.06
N ILE A 165 12.54 -7.52 -5.20
CA ILE A 165 12.48 -6.76 -6.45
C ILE A 165 13.50 -5.62 -6.53
N GLY A 166 14.41 -5.52 -5.56
CA GLY A 166 15.32 -4.38 -5.45
C GLY A 166 14.64 -3.07 -5.02
N GLY A 167 13.36 -3.12 -4.63
CA GLY A 167 12.60 -1.99 -4.10
C GLY A 167 13.02 -1.60 -2.69
N ARG A 168 12.62 -0.40 -2.27
CA ARG A 168 12.94 0.18 -0.96
C ARG A 168 11.75 0.97 -0.42
N LEU A 169 11.59 0.99 0.89
CA LEU A 169 10.71 1.92 1.58
C LEU A 169 11.46 3.24 1.77
N ILE A 170 10.85 4.36 1.38
CA ILE A 170 11.45 5.69 1.44
C ILE A 170 10.56 6.61 2.28
N PHE A 171 11.14 7.24 3.28
CA PHE A 171 10.52 8.32 4.04
C PHE A 171 10.95 9.66 3.45
N GLY A 172 9.99 10.38 2.88
CA GLY A 172 10.18 11.75 2.41
C GLY A 172 9.70 12.78 3.43
N LYS A 173 9.78 14.05 3.04
CA LYS A 173 9.15 15.16 3.76
C LYS A 173 7.63 14.93 3.85
N SER A 174 7.03 15.38 4.96
CA SER A 174 5.57 15.40 5.07
C SER A 174 4.97 16.24 3.94
N SER A 175 4.06 15.63 3.17
CA SER A 175 3.30 16.26 2.09
C SER A 175 1.85 16.55 2.46
N ALA A 176 1.42 16.13 3.65
CA ALA A 176 0.06 16.29 4.14
C ALA A 176 0.05 16.79 5.59
N LYS A 177 -0.95 17.60 5.91
CA LYS A 177 -1.33 17.94 7.27
C LYS A 177 -2.62 17.20 7.61
N GLN A 178 -2.52 16.36 8.63
CA GLN A 178 -3.65 15.62 9.14
C GLN A 178 -4.52 16.52 10.02
N VAL A 179 -5.82 16.55 9.73
CA VAL A 179 -6.84 17.21 10.53
C VAL A 179 -7.59 16.14 11.31
N ARG A 180 -7.15 15.88 12.55
CA ARG A 180 -7.64 14.74 13.32
C ARG A 180 -9.14 14.77 13.55
N ASN A 181 -9.79 13.65 13.20
CA ASN A 181 -11.16 13.35 13.60
C ASN A 181 -11.25 13.01 15.09
N SER A 182 -12.41 13.24 15.71
CA SER A 182 -12.67 12.78 17.08
C SER A 182 -12.77 11.24 17.12
N HIS A 183 -12.08 10.60 18.05
CA HIS A 183 -12.09 9.15 18.22
C HIS A 183 -11.95 8.73 19.69
N SER A 184 -12.20 7.44 19.98
CA SER A 184 -12.08 6.87 21.32
C SER A 184 -10.73 6.18 21.47
N PHE A 185 -9.85 6.75 22.30
CA PHE A 185 -8.51 6.20 22.53
C PHE A 185 -8.52 4.77 23.09
N ILE A 186 -9.49 4.45 23.96
CA ILE A 186 -9.62 3.09 24.54
C ILE A 186 -9.95 2.08 23.44
N LYS A 187 -10.91 2.42 22.57
CA LYS A 187 -11.28 1.56 21.44
C LYS A 187 -10.11 1.38 20.47
N ASP A 188 -9.34 2.45 20.23
CA ASP A 188 -8.19 2.38 19.32
C ASP A 188 -7.10 1.48 19.89
N MET A 189 -6.80 1.59 21.18
CA MET A 189 -5.87 0.69 21.88
C MET A 189 -6.31 -0.78 21.75
N ASP A 190 -7.61 -1.07 21.92
CA ASP A 190 -8.14 -2.43 21.77
C ASP A 190 -8.02 -2.94 20.33
N ASP A 191 -8.29 -2.08 19.33
CA ASP A 191 -8.12 -2.42 17.92
C ASP A 191 -6.64 -2.58 17.53
N GLU A 192 -5.72 -1.93 18.24
CA GLU A 192 -4.27 -1.98 18.06
C GLU A 192 -3.58 -3.10 18.84
N TYR A 193 -4.27 -3.76 19.78
CA TYR A 193 -3.70 -4.74 20.69
C TYR A 193 -2.79 -5.77 20.00
N GLN A 194 -3.23 -6.31 18.85
CA GLN A 194 -2.46 -7.29 18.10
C GLN A 194 -1.10 -6.73 17.65
N LEU A 195 -1.03 -5.47 17.21
CA LEU A 195 0.20 -4.82 16.75
C LEU A 195 1.26 -4.78 17.84
N TYR A 196 0.86 -4.42 19.06
CA TYR A 196 1.77 -4.33 20.20
C TYR A 196 2.31 -5.69 20.63
N HIS A 197 1.54 -6.77 20.48
CA HIS A 197 1.89 -8.10 21.03
C HIS A 197 2.46 -9.09 20.00
N GLN A 198 2.24 -8.87 18.69
CA GLN A 198 2.59 -9.85 17.66
C GLN A 198 3.53 -9.31 16.58
N SER A 199 3.84 -8.01 16.55
CA SER A 199 4.69 -7.43 15.50
C SER A 199 6.12 -8.00 15.53
N GLY A 200 6.72 -8.17 16.72
CA GLY A 200 8.06 -8.74 16.89
C GLY A 200 8.18 -10.18 16.36
N SER A 201 7.26 -11.06 16.78
CA SER A 201 7.23 -12.46 16.32
C SER A 201 6.91 -12.56 14.82
N PHE A 202 6.05 -11.69 14.30
CA PHE A 202 5.73 -11.67 12.87
C PHE A 202 6.91 -11.24 12.00
N VAL A 203 7.62 -10.18 12.40
CA VAL A 203 8.84 -9.75 11.71
C VAL A 203 9.89 -10.85 11.75
N SER A 204 10.11 -11.48 12.91
CA SER A 204 11.05 -12.60 13.05
C SER A 204 10.72 -13.75 12.10
N PHE A 205 9.43 -14.06 11.94
CA PHE A 205 8.94 -15.01 10.93
C PHE A 205 9.29 -14.54 9.51
N LEU A 206 8.99 -13.29 9.13
CA LEU A 206 9.26 -12.77 7.79
C LEU A 206 10.76 -12.74 7.44
N VAL A 207 11.65 -12.46 8.40
CA VAL A 207 13.12 -12.43 8.23
C VAL A 207 13.69 -13.82 7.94
N SER A 208 13.11 -14.85 8.58
CA SER A 208 13.49 -16.23 8.39
C SER A 208 12.82 -16.87 7.17
N TRP A 209 11.70 -16.30 6.71
CA TRP A 209 10.96 -16.79 5.57
C TRP A 209 11.67 -16.56 4.22
N SER A 210 11.58 -17.55 3.35
CA SER A 210 12.06 -17.50 1.97
C SER A 210 11.14 -18.30 1.04
N SER A 211 11.14 -17.95 -0.25
CA SER A 211 10.39 -18.66 -1.28
C SER A 211 11.32 -19.42 -2.21
N SER A 212 10.89 -20.59 -2.68
CA SER A 212 11.53 -21.32 -3.78
C SER A 212 11.00 -20.91 -5.16
N TYR A 213 9.97 -20.06 -5.22
CA TYR A 213 9.37 -19.63 -6.47
C TYR A 213 10.12 -18.45 -7.10
N ASN A 214 10.35 -18.52 -8.41
CA ASN A 214 10.94 -17.42 -9.19
C ASN A 214 9.92 -16.31 -9.56
N LEU A 215 8.64 -16.48 -9.22
CA LEU A 215 7.57 -15.54 -9.52
C LEU A 215 6.96 -15.01 -8.21
N ILE A 216 6.89 -13.69 -8.09
CA ILE A 216 6.39 -13.02 -6.88
C ILE A 216 4.94 -13.37 -6.57
N SER A 217 4.06 -13.44 -7.57
CA SER A 217 2.66 -13.81 -7.30
C SER A 217 2.53 -15.18 -6.63
N LYS A 218 3.35 -16.16 -7.05
CA LYS A 218 3.43 -17.48 -6.39
C LYS A 218 4.06 -17.39 -5.00
N GLY A 219 5.10 -16.57 -4.84
CA GLY A 219 5.72 -16.28 -3.55
C GLY A 219 4.72 -15.69 -2.54
N ILE A 220 3.93 -14.69 -2.95
CA ILE A 220 2.89 -14.06 -2.12
C ILE A 220 1.81 -15.08 -1.75
N ALA A 221 1.34 -15.88 -2.71
CA ALA A 221 0.35 -16.93 -2.43
C ALA A 221 0.88 -17.99 -1.45
N GLN A 222 2.16 -18.36 -1.55
CA GLN A 222 2.82 -19.25 -0.59
C GLN A 222 2.94 -18.59 0.78
N LEU A 223 3.44 -17.35 0.84
CA LEU A 223 3.58 -16.62 2.10
C LEU A 223 2.24 -16.50 2.82
N ALA A 224 1.14 -16.20 2.10
CA ALA A 224 -0.19 -16.12 2.70
C ALA A 224 -0.59 -17.42 3.41
N LYS A 225 -0.29 -18.59 2.81
CA LYS A 225 -0.53 -19.90 3.44
C LYS A 225 0.35 -20.10 4.66
N ASP A 226 1.63 -19.76 4.56
CA ASP A 226 2.60 -19.96 5.64
C ASP A 226 2.31 -19.03 6.84
N ILE A 227 1.89 -17.80 6.59
CA ILE A 227 1.41 -16.85 7.61
C ILE A 227 0.18 -17.41 8.34
N ALA A 228 -0.74 -18.04 7.60
CA ALA A 228 -1.91 -18.67 8.20
C ALA A 228 -1.55 -19.91 9.02
N GLN A 229 -0.62 -20.75 8.53
CA GLN A 229 -0.11 -21.91 9.27
C GLN A 229 0.64 -21.52 10.55
N ALA A 230 1.37 -20.40 10.51
CA ALA A 230 2.05 -19.82 11.66
C ALA A 230 1.10 -19.13 12.66
N GLY A 231 -0.21 -19.11 12.39
CA GLY A 231 -1.24 -18.60 13.30
C GLY A 231 -1.44 -17.08 13.28
N PHE A 232 -0.74 -16.35 12.40
CA PHE A 232 -0.92 -14.90 12.26
C PHE A 232 -2.20 -14.56 11.49
N TRP A 233 -2.60 -15.40 10.53
CA TRP A 233 -3.81 -15.24 9.72
C TRP A 233 -4.80 -16.39 9.90
N GLN A 234 -6.07 -16.08 9.73
CA GLN A 234 -7.12 -17.09 9.55
C GLN A 234 -7.14 -17.57 8.09
N SER A 235 -7.64 -18.79 7.85
CA SER A 235 -7.68 -19.42 6.52
C SER A 235 -8.41 -18.56 5.47
N ASN A 236 -9.50 -17.89 5.84
CA ASN A 236 -10.24 -17.00 4.94
C ASN A 236 -9.38 -15.84 4.37
N LYS A 237 -8.32 -15.41 5.06
CA LYS A 237 -7.41 -14.37 4.56
C LYS A 237 -6.55 -14.87 3.41
N VAL A 238 -6.30 -16.18 3.34
CA VAL A 238 -5.60 -16.82 2.22
C VAL A 238 -6.46 -16.76 0.96
N ASP A 239 -7.76 -17.09 1.08
CA ASP A 239 -8.69 -17.03 -0.04
C ASP A 239 -8.85 -15.60 -0.59
N ILE A 240 -8.89 -14.61 0.30
CA ILE A 240 -8.93 -13.19 -0.09
C ILE A 240 -7.65 -12.78 -0.83
N MET A 241 -6.48 -13.25 -0.38
CA MET A 241 -5.21 -12.97 -1.06
C MET A 241 -5.18 -13.61 -2.46
N ASP A 242 -5.67 -14.84 -2.60
CA ASP A 242 -5.80 -15.50 -3.91
C ASP A 242 -6.74 -14.72 -4.85
N ALA A 243 -7.87 -14.23 -4.32
CA ALA A 243 -8.78 -13.35 -5.04
C ALA A 243 -8.08 -12.07 -5.51
N TRP A 244 -7.32 -11.40 -4.63
CA TRP A 244 -6.55 -10.20 -4.96
C TRP A 244 -5.53 -10.44 -6.08
N LEU A 245 -4.72 -11.51 -5.97
CA LEU A 245 -3.73 -11.86 -6.99
C LEU A 245 -4.38 -12.21 -8.34
N THR A 246 -5.51 -12.92 -8.30
CA THR A 246 -6.28 -13.24 -9.51
C THR A 246 -6.82 -11.97 -10.16
N ASP A 247 -7.36 -11.05 -9.38
CA ASP A 247 -7.93 -9.81 -9.89
C ASP A 247 -6.85 -8.91 -10.49
N LEU A 248 -5.66 -8.83 -9.87
CA LEU A 248 -4.49 -8.16 -10.46
C LEU A 248 -4.14 -8.72 -11.84
N HIS A 249 -4.07 -10.05 -11.96
CA HIS A 249 -3.87 -10.69 -13.26
C HIS A 249 -4.99 -10.33 -14.25
N SER A 250 -6.25 -10.30 -13.80
CA SER A 250 -7.42 -10.00 -14.65
C SER A 250 -7.42 -8.57 -15.21
N VAL A 251 -6.82 -7.61 -14.49
CA VAL A 251 -6.69 -6.21 -14.93
C VAL A 251 -5.43 -5.97 -15.75
N GLY A 252 -4.68 -7.02 -16.11
CA GLY A 252 -3.48 -6.94 -16.93
C GLY A 252 -2.23 -6.48 -16.19
N TYR A 253 -2.22 -6.55 -14.85
CA TYR A 253 -1.04 -6.21 -14.07
C TYR A 253 0.11 -7.19 -14.34
N SER A 254 1.27 -6.64 -14.70
CA SER A 254 2.49 -7.41 -14.91
C SER A 254 3.34 -7.38 -13.64
N PHE A 255 3.46 -8.52 -12.98
CA PHE A 255 4.29 -8.66 -11.78
C PHE A 255 5.77 -8.45 -12.12
N PRO A 256 6.55 -7.77 -11.26
CA PRO A 256 7.97 -7.57 -11.49
C PRO A 256 8.76 -8.87 -11.35
N SER A 257 9.96 -8.88 -11.95
CA SER A 257 10.91 -9.99 -11.81
C SER A 257 11.65 -9.90 -10.48
N ILE A 258 11.98 -11.05 -9.90
CA ILE A 258 12.86 -11.13 -8.73
C ILE A 258 14.28 -10.78 -9.16
N VAL A 259 14.89 -9.82 -8.48
CA VAL A 259 16.28 -9.43 -8.68
C VAL A 259 17.15 -10.44 -7.95
N GLN A 260 18.05 -11.10 -8.68
CA GLN A 260 19.12 -11.86 -8.07
C GLN A 260 20.08 -10.86 -7.42
N THR A 261 20.00 -10.68 -6.11
CA THR A 261 21.04 -9.96 -5.37
C THR A 261 22.35 -10.71 -5.59
N PRO A 262 23.46 -10.03 -5.95
CA PRO A 262 24.77 -10.66 -5.91
C PRO A 262 24.92 -11.24 -4.51
N SER A 263 25.30 -12.52 -4.44
CA SER A 263 25.59 -13.17 -3.17
C SER A 263 26.70 -12.40 -2.48
N SER A 264 26.35 -11.47 -1.59
CA SER A 264 27.25 -11.15 -0.49
C SER A 264 27.45 -12.47 0.23
N SER A 265 28.68 -12.95 0.22
CA SER A 265 29.11 -14.22 0.80
C SER A 265 28.41 -14.45 2.14
N PRO A 266 27.85 -15.64 2.42
CA PRO A 266 27.19 -15.92 3.70
C PRO A 266 28.11 -15.73 4.93
N ALA A 267 29.42 -15.58 4.71
CA ALA A 267 30.42 -15.36 5.73
C ALA A 267 30.44 -13.94 6.34
N SER A 268 29.75 -12.94 5.77
CA SER A 268 29.75 -11.57 6.33
C SER A 268 28.36 -11.01 6.69
N ILE A 269 27.29 -11.80 6.57
CA ILE A 269 25.97 -11.44 7.13
C ILE A 269 26.03 -11.77 8.63
N VAL A 270 26.81 -10.97 9.35
CA VAL A 270 26.90 -11.03 10.81
C VAL A 270 25.56 -10.56 11.37
N GLN A 271 24.71 -11.53 11.74
CA GLN A 271 23.37 -11.37 12.30
C GLN A 271 22.37 -10.63 11.41
N LYS A 272 21.31 -11.34 10.97
CA LYS A 272 20.10 -10.71 10.41
C LYS A 272 19.43 -9.87 11.50
N ARG A 273 19.86 -8.62 11.67
CA ARG A 273 19.24 -7.67 12.61
C ARG A 273 18.01 -7.07 11.95
N ALA A 274 16.84 -7.35 12.49
CA ALA A 274 15.60 -6.74 12.05
C ALA A 274 15.23 -5.62 13.02
N ALA A 275 15.54 -4.38 12.69
CA ALA A 275 15.01 -3.27 13.48
C ALA A 275 13.52 -3.11 13.14
N ILE A 276 12.69 -2.97 14.17
CA ILE A 276 11.25 -2.68 14.07
C ILE A 276 11.02 -1.35 14.77
N CYS A 277 10.59 -0.33 14.03
CA CYS A 277 10.16 0.93 14.64
C CYS A 277 8.67 0.86 15.02
N VAL A 278 8.29 0.11 16.06
CA VAL A 278 6.91 0.19 16.55
C VAL A 278 6.75 1.52 17.26
N THR A 279 5.93 2.41 16.71
CA THR A 279 5.63 3.69 17.34
C THR A 279 5.12 3.46 18.77
N GLY A 280 5.85 3.95 19.77
CA GLY A 280 5.34 4.16 21.13
C GLY A 280 5.71 3.16 22.22
N LEU A 281 6.36 2.02 21.94
CA LEU A 281 6.79 1.08 22.98
C LEU A 281 8.30 0.80 22.90
N ALA A 282 9.09 1.64 23.57
CA ALA A 282 10.54 1.42 23.74
C ALA A 282 10.85 0.10 24.48
N GLU A 283 9.87 -0.45 25.20
CA GLU A 283 10.01 -1.64 26.04
C GLU A 283 10.14 -2.94 25.21
N CYS A 284 9.63 -2.97 23.99
CA CYS A 284 9.73 -4.12 23.08
C CYS A 284 10.98 -4.09 22.19
N ILE A 285 11.90 -3.12 22.37
CA ILE A 285 13.14 -3.03 21.60
C ILE A 285 13.96 -4.31 21.72
N GLN A 286 13.95 -4.95 22.88
CA GLN A 286 14.69 -6.20 23.11
C GLN A 286 14.15 -7.37 22.28
N GLU A 287 12.87 -7.36 21.90
CA GLU A 287 12.27 -8.41 21.06
C GLU A 287 12.60 -8.24 19.57
N ALA A 288 12.89 -7.01 19.12
CA ALA A 288 13.36 -6.74 17.77
C ALA A 288 14.83 -7.16 17.56
N TRP A 289 15.58 -7.33 18.65
CA TRP A 289 16.99 -7.71 18.62
C TRP A 289 17.09 -9.17 19.05
N ALA A 290 17.16 -10.10 18.08
CA ALA A 290 17.45 -11.49 18.41
C ALA A 290 18.74 -11.55 19.24
N PRO A 291 18.73 -12.19 20.43
CA PRO A 291 19.93 -12.31 21.24
C PRO A 291 21.02 -13.07 20.46
N THR A 292 22.25 -12.59 20.63
CA THR A 292 23.46 -13.04 19.92
C THR A 292 23.76 -14.51 20.08
#